data_AF-A0A1S0TFC3-F1
#
_entry.id   AF-A0A1S0TFC3-F1
#
_cell.length_a   1.000
_cell.length_b   1.000
_cell.length_c   1.000
_cell.angle_alpha   90.00
_cell.angle_beta   90.00
_cell.angle_gamma   90.00
#
_symmetry.space_group_name_H-M   'P 1'
#
loop_
_entity.id
_entity.type
_entity.pdbx_description
1 polymer ?
#
loop_
_entity_poly.entity_id
_entity_poly.type
_entity_poly.pdbx_seq_one_letter_code
_entity_poly.pdbx_strand_id
1 'polypeptide(L)' 'TLHAYHPKSSTAFKEEVAEAVGLLCDADHFQYFFTDRDGTLKSYCCNYQASIQPAYSAIIQAQFARRCAQTCA' A
#
# COMPACT_ATOMS: atom_id res chain seq x y z
N THR A 1 2.21 6.22 13.14
CA THR A 1 1.19 5.36 13.77
C THR A 1 1.33 3.91 13.33
N LEU A 2 1.35 3.59 12.02
CA LEU A 2 1.40 2.20 11.52
C LEU A 2 2.62 1.36 11.96
N HIS A 3 3.79 1.99 12.15
CA HIS A 3 5.04 1.34 12.60
C HIS A 3 4.94 0.46 13.86
N ALA A 4 3.93 0.68 14.72
CA ALA A 4 3.75 -0.06 15.97
C ALA A 4 3.13 -1.45 15.75
N TYR A 5 2.52 -1.68 14.59
CA TYR A 5 1.82 -2.93 14.24
C TYR A 5 2.63 -3.80 13.27
N HIS A 6 3.89 -3.45 13.03
CA HIS A 6 4.76 -4.22 12.15
C HIS A 6 5.23 -5.51 12.84
N PRO A 7 5.15 -6.69 12.19
CA PRO A 7 5.41 -7.97 12.85
C PRO A 7 6.88 -8.19 13.27
N LYS A 8 7.85 -7.50 12.63
CA LYS A 8 9.27 -7.64 12.95
C LYS A 8 9.71 -6.62 14.02
N SER A 9 9.74 -5.35 13.64
CA SER A 9 10.10 -4.22 14.49
C SER A 9 9.75 -2.89 13.82
N SER A 10 9.75 -1.81 14.61
CA SER A 10 9.57 -0.44 14.13
C SER A 10 10.74 0.05 13.27
N THR A 11 11.96 -0.44 13.51
CA THR A 11 13.14 -0.12 12.69
C THR A 11 13.04 -0.77 11.32
N ALA A 12 12.73 -2.07 11.27
CA ALA A 12 12.54 -2.79 10.01
C ALA A 12 11.43 -2.16 9.16
N PHE A 13 10.34 -1.70 9.78
CA PHE A 13 9.27 -0.97 9.09
C PHE A 13 9.80 0.28 8.37
N LYS A 14 10.68 1.07 9.02
CA LYS A 14 11.21 2.30 8.42
C LYS A 14 12.14 2.01 7.26
N GLU A 15 12.96 0.97 7.37
CA GLU A 15 13.88 0.54 6.31
C GLU A 15 13.11 0.06 5.08
N GLU A 16 12.14 -0.85 5.26
CA GLU A 16 11.29 -1.38 4.19
C GLU A 16 10.48 -0.26 3.50
N VAL A 17 9.96 0.72 4.28
CA VAL A 17 9.26 1.89 3.72
C VAL A 17 10.20 2.79 2.91
N ALA A 18 11.42 3.02 3.38
CA ALA A 18 12.38 3.86 2.67
C ALA A 18 12.76 3.25 1.31
N GLU A 19 12.97 1.94 1.26
CA GLU A 19 13.22 1.20 0.02
C GLU A 19 12.03 1.30 -0.95
N ALA A 20 10.81 1.06 -0.47
CA ALA A 20 9.60 1.15 -1.29
C ALA A 20 9.36 2.57 -1.83
N VAL A 21 9.64 3.61 -1.02
CA VAL A 21 9.55 5.00 -1.46
C VAL A 21 10.57 5.30 -2.56
N GLY A 22 11.79 4.79 -2.45
CA GLY A 22 12.80 4.92 -3.51
C GLY A 22 12.29 4.38 -4.84
N LEU A 23 11.79 3.13 -4.84
CA LEU A 23 11.24 2.49 -6.04
C LEU A 23 10.07 3.26 -6.67
N LEU A 24 9.16 3.78 -5.84
CA LEU A 24 7.99 4.51 -6.31
C LEU A 24 8.32 5.92 -6.81
N CYS A 25 9.32 6.58 -6.23
CA CYS A 25 9.76 7.90 -6.65
C CYS A 25 10.58 7.85 -7.94
N ASP A 26 11.38 6.80 -8.17
CA ASP A 26 12.19 6.65 -9.38
C ASP A 26 11.34 6.52 -10.65
N ALA A 27 10.13 5.98 -10.54
CA ALA A 27 9.25 5.75 -11.68
C ALA A 27 8.46 6.99 -12.14
N ASP A 28 8.37 8.04 -11.30
CA ASP A 28 7.60 9.30 -11.46
C ASP A 28 6.10 9.11 -11.79
N HIS A 29 5.77 8.51 -12.93
CA HIS A 29 4.41 8.18 -13.36
C HIS A 29 4.33 6.79 -14.03
N PHE A 30 3.49 5.93 -13.47
CA PHE A 30 3.24 4.59 -14.00
C PHE A 30 2.19 4.59 -15.12
N GLN A 31 2.48 3.96 -16.26
CA GLN A 31 1.47 3.77 -17.32
C GLN A 31 0.36 2.81 -16.87
N TYR A 32 0.75 1.74 -16.17
CA TYR A 32 -0.15 0.71 -15.66
C TYR A 32 0.26 0.34 -14.23
N PHE A 33 -0.71 0.31 -13.32
CA PHE A 33 -0.50 -0.12 -11.94
C PHE A 33 -1.54 -1.19 -11.58
N PHE A 34 -1.09 -2.43 -11.51
CA PHE A 34 -1.93 -3.59 -11.16
C PHE A 34 -1.49 -4.16 -9.84
N THR A 35 -2.45 -4.52 -8.99
CA THR A 35 -2.14 -4.99 -7.65
C THR A 35 -3.20 -5.95 -7.13
N ASP A 36 -2.77 -6.91 -6.32
CA ASP A 36 -3.70 -7.78 -5.59
C ASP A 36 -4.26 -7.07 -4.34
N ARG A 37 -5.36 -7.58 -3.79
CA ARG A 37 -6.06 -6.93 -2.68
C ARG A 37 -5.63 -7.48 -1.33
N ASP A 38 -6.00 -8.72 -1.03
CA ASP A 38 -5.88 -9.32 0.30
C ASP A 38 -4.47 -9.90 0.46
N GLY A 39 -3.72 -9.37 1.42
CA GLY A 39 -2.29 -9.67 1.62
C GLY A 39 -1.34 -8.66 0.97
N THR A 40 -1.81 -7.86 0.03
CA THR A 40 -1.00 -6.84 -0.66
C THR A 40 -1.43 -5.42 -0.28
N LEU A 41 -2.61 -4.96 -0.71
CA LEU A 41 -3.13 -3.63 -0.37
C LEU A 41 -3.84 -3.57 0.99
N LYS A 42 -4.30 -4.72 1.48
CA LYS A 42 -5.02 -4.86 2.76
C LYS A 42 -4.50 -6.09 3.47
N SER A 43 -4.24 -5.99 4.78
CA SER A 43 -3.89 -7.16 5.60
C SER A 43 -4.97 -8.24 5.51
N TYR A 44 -4.53 -9.51 5.49
CA TYR A 44 -5.43 -10.67 5.51
C TYR A 44 -6.45 -10.60 6.64
N CYS A 45 -7.64 -11.14 6.37
CA CYS A 45 -8.72 -11.27 7.34
C CYS A 45 -9.20 -12.73 7.39
N CYS A 46 -9.55 -13.21 8.59
CA CYS A 46 -10.02 -14.59 8.78
C CYS A 46 -11.41 -14.85 8.16
N ASN A 47 -12.17 -13.79 7.85
CA ASN A 47 -13.47 -13.89 7.18
C ASN A 47 -13.56 -12.87 6.04
N TYR A 48 -13.86 -13.36 4.84
CA TYR A 48 -13.99 -12.50 3.66
C TYR A 48 -15.12 -11.47 3.80
N GLN A 49 -16.26 -11.85 4.41
CA GLN A 49 -17.39 -10.93 4.61
C GLN A 49 -17.04 -9.75 5.53
N ALA A 50 -16.09 -9.95 6.45
CA ALA A 50 -15.59 -8.91 7.35
C ALA A 50 -14.29 -8.26 6.85
N SER A 51 -13.84 -8.57 5.63
CA SER A 51 -12.62 -8.03 5.02
C SER A 51 -12.86 -6.59 4.53
N ILE A 52 -13.03 -5.67 5.48
CA ILE A 52 -13.33 -4.24 5.24
C ILE A 52 -12.04 -3.43 5.17
N GLN A 53 -11.91 -2.59 4.14
CA GLN A 53 -10.75 -1.73 3.95
C GLN A 53 -10.79 -0.51 4.89
N PRO A 54 -9.69 -0.18 5.60
CA PRO A 54 -9.66 1.01 6.44
C PRO A 54 -9.51 2.29 5.61
N ALA A 55 -10.15 3.38 6.08
CA ALA A 55 -10.24 4.64 5.35
C ALA A 55 -8.88 5.26 4.96
N TYR A 56 -7.86 5.16 5.83
CA TYR A 56 -6.53 5.71 5.52
C TYR A 56 -5.94 5.07 4.25
N SER A 57 -6.11 3.75 4.09
CA SER A 57 -5.56 3.03 2.94
C SER A 57 -6.33 3.37 1.66
N ALA A 58 -7.65 3.50 1.75
CA ALA A 58 -8.51 3.82 0.60
C ALA A 58 -8.20 5.21 0.05
N ILE A 59 -8.04 6.21 0.93
CA ILE A 59 -7.72 7.58 0.51
C ILE A 59 -6.34 7.62 -0.17
N ILE A 60 -5.32 7.02 0.45
CA ILE A 60 -3.95 7.04 -0.09
C ILE A 60 -3.89 6.34 -1.44
N GLN A 61 -4.50 5.16 -1.58
CA GLN A 61 -4.52 4.40 -2.83
C GLN A 61 -5.26 5.17 -3.93
N ALA A 62 -6.41 5.78 -3.63
CA ALA A 62 -7.15 6.59 -4.61
C ALA A 62 -6.36 7.84 -5.05
N GLN A 63 -5.64 8.49 -4.13
CA GLN A 63 -4.79 9.63 -4.47
C GLN A 63 -3.59 9.21 -5.32
N PHE A 64 -2.94 8.11 -4.97
CA PHE A 64 -1.83 7.55 -5.73
C PHE A 64 -2.27 7.15 -7.14
N ALA A 65 -3.35 6.37 -7.26
CA ALA A 65 -3.90 5.96 -8.55
C ALA A 65 -4.23 7.16 -9.45
N ARG A 66 -4.80 8.24 -8.89
CA ARG A 66 -5.18 9.42 -9.66
C ARG A 66 -4.00 10.29 -10.11
N ARG A 67 -2.93 10.35 -9.31
CA ARG A 67 -1.81 11.28 -9.53
C ARG A 67 -0.58 10.64 -10.13
N CYS A 68 -0.38 9.35 -9.87
CA CYS A 68 0.85 8.63 -10.15
C CYS A 68 0.65 7.47 -11.13
N ALA A 69 -0.58 7.16 -11.57
CA ALA A 69 -0.82 6.13 -12.57
C ALA A 69 -1.88 6.50 -13.62
N GLN A 70 -1.68 6.11 -14.88
CA GLN A 70 -2.62 6.40 -15.97
C GLN A 70 -3.77 5.39 -16.00
N THR A 71 -3.51 4.13 -15.67
CA THR A 71 -4.51 3.06 -15.60
C THR A 71 -4.24 2.18 -14.38
N CYS A 72 -5.27 1.95 -13.57
CA CYS A 72 -5.19 1.12 -12.36
C CYS A 72 -6.29 0.06 -12.38
N ALA A 73 -5.98 -1.18 -12.02
CA ALA A 73 -6.97 -2.23 -11.77
C ALA A 73 -6.59 -3.08 -10.56
#